data_AF-A0AAN7LCA1-F1
#
_entry.id   AF-A0AAN7LCA1-F1
#
_cell.length_a   1.000
_cell.length_b   1.000
_cell.length_c   1.000
_cell.angle_alpha   90.00
_cell.angle_beta   90.00
_cell.angle_gamma   90.00
#
_symmetry.space_group_name_H-M   'P 1'
#
loop_
_entity.id
_entity.type
_entity.pdbx_description
1 polymer ?
#
loop_
_entity_poly.entity_id
_entity_poly.type
_entity_poly.pdbx_seq_one_letter_code
_entity_poly.pdbx_strand_id
1 'polypeptide(L)'
;MNPTLLTSSPPSQRPMHPSLFLNPAPLRLPTTTRRRIMVSRRPCCSTSASSDQPATSSSSPSPEPDIFGGQKELTGIQPLVKSLSPPVQLAASAILVAGAVAAGYTLGCRFGRSQTAAIGGAAVLGAAGGAAAYAVRDSVPEVAAVDLHNYVASFHDPGAVKREDIDQITSKYGVSKQDEAFNAELCDLYLRFVQSVLPPGYEELNGREVEAIIKFKSALDIDDPEAASMHMEVGRRIYRQRLETGDREADIEQRRAFQKLIYVSTLVFGEASSFLLPWKRVFKVTDAQVEVAIRDNAQRLYTSKLKTISRDLNVDHLLSLREAQLLYRLSDELAEDLFKVHCRKLVEGNISSALNVIKSRTLAARGVNVVIDELDQILAFNNLLITLKNHADANLFARGIAPLSIIGGEYDNDRKIDDLKLLYRAYAADALSHGCMEVKKLEALNQLRNIFGLGKREAEAVMMDVTSKSYRKRLAQAVSGGDLEAADSKATILQKL
;
A
#
# COMPACT_ATOMS: atom_id res chain seq x y z
N MET A 1 58.79 50.07 -3.61
CA MET A 1 59.95 49.70 -2.78
C MET A 1 59.63 48.35 -2.12
N ASN A 2 60.27 47.28 -2.58
CA ASN A 2 60.51 46.03 -1.82
C ASN A 2 61.78 46.25 -0.95
N PRO A 3 62.24 45.36 0.00
CA PRO A 3 61.98 43.91 0.07
C PRO A 3 62.00 43.18 1.46
N THR A 4 61.59 41.89 1.40
CA THR A 4 62.14 40.65 2.04
C THR A 4 62.33 40.44 3.56
N LEU A 5 61.85 39.27 4.04
CA LEU A 5 62.60 38.13 4.64
C LEU A 5 61.58 36.98 4.93
N LEU A 6 61.45 35.92 4.11
CA LEU A 6 62.13 34.60 4.15
C LEU A 6 62.19 33.92 5.53
N THR A 7 61.47 32.80 5.68
CA THR A 7 61.93 31.55 6.32
C THR A 7 61.04 30.37 5.89
N SER A 8 61.67 29.20 5.82
CA SER A 8 61.35 28.03 5.00
C SER A 8 60.84 26.81 5.80
N SER A 9 59.87 26.08 5.23
CA SER A 9 59.59 24.60 5.19
C SER A 9 60.21 23.66 6.25
N PRO A 10 59.54 22.55 6.68
CA PRO A 10 59.11 21.46 5.77
C PRO A 10 57.80 20.69 6.11
N PRO A 11 57.34 19.80 5.20
CA PRO A 11 56.08 19.04 5.33
C PRO A 11 56.26 17.68 6.02
N SER A 12 55.24 17.25 6.77
CA SER A 12 55.23 15.98 7.48
C SER A 12 54.97 14.79 6.54
N GLN A 13 55.89 13.84 6.57
CA GLN A 13 55.92 12.63 5.75
C GLN A 13 55.07 11.50 6.35
N ARG A 14 54.46 10.71 5.47
CA ARG A 14 53.93 9.36 5.75
C ARG A 14 55.04 8.44 6.26
N PRO A 15 54.75 7.52 7.19
CA PRO A 15 55.53 6.30 7.34
C PRO A 15 54.80 5.12 6.66
N MET A 16 55.51 4.49 5.72
CA MET A 16 55.32 3.09 5.35
C MET A 16 56.36 2.23 6.08
N HIS A 17 56.05 0.93 6.15
CA HIS A 17 56.86 -0.24 6.56
C HIS A 17 56.65 -0.74 8.00
N PRO A 18 56.91 -2.04 8.28
CA PRO A 18 56.76 -3.23 7.44
C PRO A 18 56.02 -4.38 8.18
N SER A 19 55.32 -5.20 7.41
CA SER A 19 54.71 -6.46 7.84
C SER A 19 55.73 -7.60 7.87
N LEU A 20 55.90 -8.28 9.00
CA LEU A 20 56.47 -9.64 9.06
C LEU A 20 56.04 -10.39 10.34
N PHE A 21 55.57 -11.63 10.13
CA PHE A 21 55.55 -12.80 11.03
C PHE A 21 54.45 -12.94 12.11
N LEU A 22 53.45 -13.80 11.87
CA LEU A 22 53.40 -15.22 12.34
C LEU A 22 52.02 -15.86 12.10
N ASN A 23 52.02 -17.00 11.41
CA ASN A 23 50.96 -18.01 11.43
C ASN A 23 50.76 -18.55 12.86
N PRO A 24 49.52 -18.98 13.19
CA PRO A 24 49.37 -20.37 13.55
C PRO A 24 48.19 -21.05 12.85
N ALA A 25 48.42 -22.31 12.47
CA ALA A 25 47.45 -23.25 11.93
C ALA A 25 46.42 -23.69 13.02
N PRO A 26 45.30 -24.34 12.62
CA PRO A 26 44.03 -24.24 13.33
C PRO A 26 43.80 -25.37 14.35
N LEU A 27 43.19 -25.03 15.48
CA LEU A 27 42.58 -26.00 16.39
C LEU A 27 41.21 -26.43 15.84
N ARG A 28 41.03 -27.75 15.76
CA ARG A 28 39.86 -28.47 15.26
C ARG A 28 38.74 -28.58 16.31
N LEU A 29 37.55 -28.83 15.76
CA LEU A 29 36.26 -29.35 16.32
C LEU A 29 35.17 -28.30 16.64
N PRO A 30 33.87 -28.63 16.45
CA PRO A 30 33.22 -29.60 15.57
C PRO A 30 32.33 -28.94 14.50
N THR A 31 32.10 -29.68 13.43
CA THR A 31 31.23 -29.35 12.29
C THR A 31 29.79 -29.04 12.70
N THR A 32 29.39 -27.78 12.59
CA THR A 32 27.98 -27.40 12.46
C THR A 32 27.57 -27.60 11.00
N THR A 33 26.60 -28.49 10.81
CA THR A 33 25.96 -28.82 9.54
C THR A 33 25.37 -27.55 8.91
N ARG A 34 25.88 -27.21 7.71
CA ARG A 34 25.29 -26.18 6.84
C ARG A 34 23.86 -26.58 6.48
N ARG A 35 22.88 -25.78 6.92
CA ARG A 35 21.51 -25.77 6.41
C ARG A 35 21.53 -25.56 4.89
N ARG A 36 21.28 -26.62 4.11
CA ARG A 36 20.86 -26.49 2.71
C ARG A 36 19.34 -26.58 2.71
N ILE A 37 18.69 -25.42 2.68
CA ILE A 37 17.28 -25.33 2.30
C ILE A 37 17.23 -25.68 0.81
N MET A 38 16.70 -26.85 0.50
CA MET A 38 16.51 -27.32 -0.87
C MET A 38 15.26 -26.63 -1.41
N VAL A 39 15.43 -25.45 -2.01
CA VAL A 39 14.35 -24.75 -2.71
C VAL A 39 14.03 -25.51 -3.99
N SER A 40 12.85 -26.13 -4.05
CA SER A 40 12.34 -26.70 -5.30
C SER A 40 12.15 -25.56 -6.30
N ARG A 41 12.97 -25.52 -7.36
CA ARG A 41 12.76 -24.64 -8.50
C ARG A 41 11.64 -25.22 -9.35
N ARG A 42 10.48 -24.57 -9.39
CA ARG A 42 9.56 -24.70 -10.53
C ARG A 42 9.80 -23.53 -11.49
N PRO A 43 9.88 -23.76 -12.81
CA PRO A 43 9.93 -22.68 -13.79
C PRO A 43 8.57 -21.98 -13.84
N CYS A 44 8.56 -20.65 -13.79
CA CYS A 44 7.39 -19.88 -14.21
C CYS A 44 7.23 -20.06 -15.73
N CYS A 45 6.17 -20.75 -16.16
CA CYS A 45 5.77 -20.78 -17.56
C CYS A 45 5.18 -19.41 -17.94
N SER A 46 5.95 -18.62 -18.68
CA SER A 46 5.45 -17.47 -19.43
C SER A 46 4.85 -17.99 -20.74
N THR A 47 3.52 -18.06 -20.81
CA THR A 47 2.79 -18.42 -22.02
C THR A 47 2.79 -17.22 -22.97
N SER A 48 3.68 -17.23 -23.96
CA SER A 48 3.56 -16.37 -25.15
C SER A 48 3.27 -17.29 -26.34
N ALA A 49 2.01 -17.32 -26.77
CA ALA A 49 1.59 -17.99 -28.00
C ALA A 49 1.22 -16.97 -29.08
N SER A 50 1.75 -17.15 -30.28
CA SER A 50 1.30 -16.45 -31.50
C SER A 50 1.08 -17.47 -32.63
N SER A 51 -0.18 -17.53 -33.09
CA SER A 51 -0.73 -18.01 -34.39
C SER A 51 -0.43 -19.44 -34.88
N ASP A 52 -1.34 -20.24 -35.46
CA ASP A 52 -2.64 -20.01 -36.11
C ASP A 52 -3.49 -21.32 -36.15
N GLN A 53 -4.81 -21.16 -36.33
CA GLN A 53 -5.85 -22.10 -36.86
C GLN A 53 -6.98 -22.59 -35.91
N PRO A 54 -8.22 -22.83 -36.45
CA PRO A 54 -9.45 -22.28 -35.87
C PRO A 54 -10.44 -23.27 -35.20
N ALA A 55 -11.20 -22.67 -34.28
CA ALA A 55 -12.59 -22.93 -33.85
C ALA A 55 -13.04 -24.34 -33.41
N THR A 56 -13.40 -24.46 -32.13
CA THR A 56 -14.79 -24.73 -31.71
C THR A 56 -15.00 -24.32 -30.25
N SER A 57 -16.14 -23.67 -30.02
CA SER A 57 -16.58 -23.03 -28.79
C SER A 57 -16.96 -24.00 -27.67
N SER A 58 -16.38 -23.84 -26.49
CA SER A 58 -17.10 -24.00 -25.23
C SER A 58 -16.53 -23.03 -24.19
N SER A 59 -17.37 -22.14 -23.68
CA SER A 59 -17.04 -21.10 -22.72
C SER A 59 -17.06 -21.66 -21.30
N SER A 60 -15.90 -21.75 -20.64
CA SER A 60 -15.78 -21.85 -19.19
C SER A 60 -14.94 -20.67 -18.68
N PRO A 61 -15.33 -20.02 -17.57
CA PRO A 61 -14.57 -18.90 -17.01
C PRO A 61 -13.19 -19.38 -16.56
N SER A 62 -12.16 -18.60 -16.87
CA SER A 62 -10.78 -18.86 -16.44
C SER A 62 -10.68 -18.90 -14.91
N PRO A 63 -10.03 -19.92 -14.30
CA PRO A 63 -9.84 -19.96 -12.86
C PRO A 63 -8.82 -18.90 -12.44
N GLU A 64 -9.12 -18.15 -11.38
CA GLU A 64 -8.15 -17.29 -10.70
C GLU A 64 -6.93 -18.11 -10.26
N PRO A 65 -5.72 -17.51 -10.20
CA PRO A 65 -4.51 -18.23 -9.85
C PRO A 65 -4.60 -18.77 -8.42
N ASP A 66 -4.51 -20.08 -8.29
CA ASP A 66 -4.44 -20.78 -7.01
C ASP A 66 -3.20 -20.32 -6.22
N ILE A 67 -3.43 -19.52 -5.16
CA ILE A 67 -2.40 -18.85 -4.35
C ILE A 67 -1.46 -19.85 -3.69
N PHE A 68 -2.03 -20.92 -3.14
CA PHE A 68 -1.29 -21.94 -2.41
C PHE A 68 -0.88 -23.10 -3.31
N GLY A 69 -1.46 -23.20 -4.50
CA GLY A 69 -1.28 -24.33 -5.39
C GLY A 69 -2.07 -25.55 -4.91
N GLY A 70 -2.35 -26.45 -5.85
CA GLY A 70 -3.25 -27.57 -5.61
C GLY A 70 -2.83 -28.50 -4.46
N GLN A 71 -3.74 -29.41 -4.12
CA GLN A 71 -3.55 -30.36 -3.03
C GLN A 71 -2.31 -31.22 -3.21
N LYS A 72 -1.55 -31.40 -2.13
CA LYS A 72 -0.38 -32.27 -2.04
C LYS A 72 -0.82 -33.71 -1.75
N GLU A 73 -0.26 -34.66 -2.49
CA GLU A 73 -0.48 -36.09 -2.30
C GLU A 73 0.46 -36.64 -1.22
N LEU A 74 -0.05 -37.56 -0.40
CA LEU A 74 0.73 -38.29 0.61
C LEU A 74 1.47 -39.46 -0.06
N THR A 75 2.74 -39.68 0.31
CA THR A 75 3.58 -40.73 -0.31
C THR A 75 4.06 -41.77 0.70
N GLY A 76 4.25 -43.03 0.25
CA GLY A 76 4.81 -44.10 1.07
C GLY A 76 3.93 -44.53 2.25
N ILE A 77 4.46 -44.41 3.48
CA ILE A 77 3.77 -44.80 4.73
C ILE A 77 2.87 -43.69 5.29
N GLN A 78 2.91 -42.50 4.71
CA GLN A 78 2.15 -41.32 5.15
C GLN A 78 0.61 -41.52 5.17
N PRO A 79 -0.02 -42.24 4.22
CA PRO A 79 -1.46 -42.52 4.28
C PRO A 79 -1.87 -43.38 5.49
N LEU A 80 -0.98 -44.27 5.95
CA LEU A 80 -1.20 -45.09 7.14
C LEU A 80 -1.10 -44.25 8.43
N VAL A 81 -0.23 -43.25 8.43
CA VAL A 81 -0.09 -42.31 9.56
C VAL A 81 -1.31 -41.40 9.66
N LYS A 82 -1.89 -40.99 8.52
CA LYS A 82 -3.08 -40.13 8.46
C LYS A 82 -4.31 -40.71 9.18
N SER A 83 -4.45 -42.03 9.22
CA SER A 83 -5.61 -42.70 9.81
C SER A 83 -5.48 -43.01 11.31
N LEU A 84 -4.30 -42.81 11.91
CA LEU A 84 -4.00 -43.20 13.29
C LEU A 84 -3.87 -41.98 14.20
N SER A 85 -4.55 -41.98 15.34
CA SER A 85 -4.38 -40.96 16.38
C SER A 85 -3.10 -41.18 17.20
N PRO A 86 -2.55 -40.16 17.90
CA PRO A 86 -1.26 -40.26 18.57
C PRO A 86 -1.15 -41.42 19.59
N PRO A 87 -2.17 -41.71 20.44
CA PRO A 87 -2.14 -42.86 21.33
C PRO A 87 -2.12 -44.19 20.57
N VAL A 88 -2.82 -44.27 19.44
CA VAL A 88 -2.89 -45.48 18.60
C VAL A 88 -1.57 -45.67 17.85
N GLN A 89 -0.90 -44.60 17.41
CA GLN A 89 0.43 -44.67 16.80
C GLN A 89 1.48 -45.19 17.80
N LEU A 90 1.43 -44.74 19.05
CA LEU A 90 2.30 -45.25 20.12
C LEU A 90 2.04 -46.72 20.44
N ALA A 91 0.76 -47.12 20.50
CA ALA A 91 0.39 -48.53 20.70
C ALA A 91 0.82 -49.40 19.50
N ALA A 92 0.59 -48.95 18.26
CA ALA A 92 0.93 -49.68 17.05
C ALA A 92 2.45 -49.83 16.88
N SER A 93 3.22 -48.78 17.15
CA SER A 93 4.69 -48.84 17.14
C SER A 93 5.23 -49.76 18.25
N ALA A 94 4.66 -49.73 19.45
CA ALA A 94 5.03 -50.65 20.54
C ALA A 94 4.72 -52.12 20.17
N ILE A 95 3.56 -52.39 19.55
CA ILE A 95 3.19 -53.72 19.06
C ILE A 95 4.14 -54.17 17.96
N LEU A 96 4.52 -53.29 17.03
CA LEU A 96 5.46 -53.60 15.95
C LEU A 96 6.83 -53.98 16.51
N VAL A 97 7.36 -53.20 17.45
CA VAL A 97 8.65 -53.49 18.10
C VAL A 97 8.56 -54.80 18.90
N ALA A 98 7.53 -54.99 19.71
CA ALA A 98 7.35 -56.22 20.49
C ALA A 98 7.19 -57.46 19.59
N GLY A 99 6.44 -57.33 18.50
CA GLY A 99 6.27 -58.37 17.49
C GLY A 99 7.57 -58.70 16.78
N ALA A 100 8.38 -57.70 16.43
CA ALA A 100 9.69 -57.89 15.79
C ALA A 100 10.70 -58.55 16.74
N VAL A 101 10.72 -58.16 18.02
CA VAL A 101 11.54 -58.80 19.07
C VAL A 101 11.14 -60.27 19.26
N ALA A 102 9.83 -60.54 19.38
CA ALA A 102 9.32 -61.91 19.54
C ALA A 102 9.60 -62.78 18.30
N ALA A 103 9.38 -62.25 17.09
CA ALA A 103 9.74 -62.91 15.84
C ALA A 103 11.25 -63.18 15.79
N GLY A 104 12.09 -62.21 16.15
CA GLY A 104 13.55 -62.36 16.17
C GLY A 104 14.01 -63.44 17.15
N TYR A 105 13.41 -63.49 18.34
CA TYR A 105 13.69 -64.51 19.34
C TYR A 105 13.34 -65.92 18.83
N THR A 106 12.14 -66.07 18.25
CA THR A 106 11.69 -67.37 17.72
C THR A 106 12.48 -67.83 16.50
N LEU A 107 12.83 -66.94 15.57
CA LEU A 107 13.71 -67.27 14.45
C LEU A 107 15.13 -67.62 14.93
N GLY A 108 15.68 -66.88 15.88
CA GLY A 108 16.99 -67.17 16.47
C GLY A 108 17.04 -68.54 17.18
N CYS A 109 15.98 -68.91 17.92
CA CYS A 109 15.82 -70.25 18.50
C CYS A 109 15.77 -71.35 17.43
N ARG A 110 15.05 -71.12 16.33
CA ARG A 110 14.86 -72.15 15.27
C ARG A 110 16.11 -72.39 14.42
N PHE A 111 16.85 -71.34 14.06
CA PHE A 111 17.98 -71.45 13.15
C PHE A 111 19.35 -71.60 13.84
N GLY A 112 19.52 -71.05 15.05
CA GLY A 112 20.80 -71.11 15.75
C GLY A 112 20.92 -72.17 16.86
N ARG A 113 19.81 -72.81 17.25
CA ARG A 113 19.72 -73.87 18.30
C ARG A 113 20.39 -73.55 19.65
N SER A 114 20.75 -72.30 19.91
CA SER A 114 21.39 -71.84 21.14
C SER A 114 20.67 -70.61 21.71
N GLN A 115 20.75 -70.45 23.04
CA GLN A 115 20.15 -69.29 23.72
C GLN A 115 20.78 -67.97 23.26
N THR A 116 22.07 -67.99 22.87
CA THR A 116 22.77 -66.82 22.34
C THR A 116 22.26 -66.43 20.95
N ALA A 117 21.92 -67.38 20.10
CA ALA A 117 21.32 -67.10 18.79
C ALA A 117 19.88 -66.57 18.88
N ALA A 118 19.10 -67.02 19.87
CA ALA A 118 17.76 -66.49 20.17
C ALA A 118 17.81 -65.01 20.56
N ILE A 119 18.70 -64.66 21.50
CA ILE A 119 18.91 -63.28 21.95
C ILE A 119 19.44 -62.42 20.80
N GLY A 120 20.38 -62.95 20.01
CA GLY A 120 20.91 -62.27 18.83
C GLY A 120 19.84 -61.97 17.77
N GLY A 121 18.98 -62.94 17.45
CA GLY A 121 17.86 -62.75 16.52
C GLY A 121 16.84 -61.72 17.01
N ALA A 122 16.51 -61.76 18.31
CA ALA A 122 15.63 -60.79 18.95
C ALA A 122 16.19 -59.37 18.91
N ALA A 123 17.49 -59.21 19.13
CA ALA A 123 18.17 -57.92 19.07
C ALA A 123 18.17 -57.34 17.64
N VAL A 124 18.48 -58.16 16.63
CA VAL A 124 18.53 -57.71 15.22
C VAL A 124 17.15 -57.30 14.71
N LEU A 125 16.13 -58.15 14.88
CA LEU A 125 14.78 -57.79 14.42
C LEU A 125 14.12 -56.73 15.31
N GLY A 126 14.41 -56.71 16.62
CA GLY A 126 14.00 -55.63 17.50
C GLY A 126 14.56 -54.27 17.08
N ALA A 127 15.84 -54.22 16.68
CA ALA A 127 16.45 -53.01 16.12
C ALA A 127 15.78 -52.59 14.80
N ALA A 128 15.48 -53.53 13.91
CA ALA A 128 14.77 -53.24 12.66
C ALA A 128 13.33 -52.73 12.90
N GLY A 129 12.59 -53.36 13.84
CA GLY A 129 11.27 -52.90 14.25
C GLY A 129 11.30 -51.52 14.91
N GLY A 130 12.33 -51.24 15.72
CA GLY A 130 12.58 -49.92 16.29
C GLY A 130 12.85 -48.85 15.23
N ALA A 131 13.66 -49.17 14.22
CA ALA A 131 13.92 -48.28 13.09
C ALA A 131 12.65 -48.00 12.27
N ALA A 132 11.80 -49.01 12.03
CA ALA A 132 10.52 -48.83 11.35
C ALA A 132 9.54 -47.96 12.16
N ALA A 133 9.44 -48.18 13.47
CA ALA A 133 8.65 -47.36 14.38
C ALA A 133 9.14 -45.90 14.42
N TYR A 134 10.47 -45.71 14.41
CA TYR A 134 11.07 -44.38 14.32
C TYR A 134 10.69 -43.68 13.01
N ALA A 135 10.83 -44.36 11.87
CA ALA A 135 10.47 -43.79 10.56
C ALA A 135 8.99 -43.38 10.46
N VAL A 136 8.09 -44.17 11.05
CA VAL A 136 6.67 -43.82 11.15
C VAL A 136 6.48 -42.53 11.96
N ARG A 137 7.13 -42.42 13.13
CA ARG A 137 7.04 -41.23 13.99
C ARG A 137 7.66 -39.99 13.34
N ASP A 138 8.79 -40.15 12.66
CA ASP A 138 9.51 -39.08 11.96
C ASP A 138 8.69 -38.49 10.80
N SER A 139 7.83 -39.31 10.18
CA SER A 139 6.93 -38.85 9.11
C SER A 139 5.68 -38.11 9.61
N VAL A 140 5.37 -38.12 10.91
CA VAL A 140 4.13 -37.51 11.45
C VAL A 140 4.07 -35.99 11.20
N PRO A 141 5.13 -35.19 11.45
CA PRO A 141 5.11 -33.76 11.16
C PRO A 141 4.95 -33.46 9.67
N GLU A 142 5.48 -34.31 8.78
CA GLU A 142 5.31 -34.17 7.33
C GLU A 142 3.86 -34.42 6.89
N VAL A 143 3.21 -35.44 7.45
CA VAL A 143 1.79 -35.72 7.16
C VAL A 143 0.90 -34.58 7.66
N ALA A 144 1.19 -34.06 8.85
CA ALA A 144 0.49 -32.91 9.39
C ALA A 144 0.68 -31.66 8.51
N ALA A 145 1.88 -31.43 8.00
CA ALA A 145 2.18 -30.34 7.06
C ALA A 145 1.37 -30.47 5.76
N VAL A 146 1.29 -31.68 5.18
CA VAL A 146 0.48 -31.92 3.97
C VAL A 146 -1.01 -31.72 4.24
N ASP A 147 -1.53 -32.18 5.38
CA ASP A 147 -2.94 -31.98 5.76
C ASP A 147 -3.25 -30.48 5.95
N LEU A 148 -2.32 -29.73 6.56
CA LEU A 148 -2.39 -28.27 6.70
C LEU A 148 -2.40 -27.56 5.33
N HIS A 149 -1.48 -27.90 4.43
CA HIS A 149 -1.45 -27.37 3.06
C HIS A 149 -2.79 -27.61 2.36
N ASN A 150 -3.31 -28.83 2.44
CA ASN A 150 -4.57 -29.21 1.80
C ASN A 150 -5.79 -28.50 2.41
N TYR A 151 -5.77 -28.27 3.72
CA TYR A 151 -6.78 -27.46 4.39
C TYR A 151 -6.74 -26.02 3.89
N VAL A 152 -5.58 -25.35 3.88
CA VAL A 152 -5.46 -23.95 3.43
C VAL A 152 -5.76 -23.81 1.93
N ALA A 153 -5.26 -24.73 1.11
CA ALA A 153 -5.53 -24.75 -0.34
C ALA A 153 -6.99 -25.04 -0.69
N SER A 154 -7.82 -25.51 0.25
CA SER A 154 -9.25 -25.69 0.02
C SER A 154 -10.05 -24.39 0.09
N PHE A 155 -9.45 -23.31 0.61
CA PHE A 155 -10.09 -21.99 0.68
C PHE A 155 -9.70 -21.11 -0.50
N HIS A 156 -10.71 -20.55 -1.15
CA HIS A 156 -10.50 -19.51 -2.17
C HIS A 156 -10.09 -18.17 -1.55
N ASP A 157 -10.60 -17.85 -0.35
CA ASP A 157 -10.18 -16.67 0.42
C ASP A 157 -9.28 -17.09 1.59
N PRO A 158 -7.99 -16.74 1.58
CA PRO A 158 -7.08 -17.02 2.70
C PRO A 158 -7.53 -16.39 4.02
N GLY A 159 -8.33 -15.33 3.97
CA GLY A 159 -8.90 -14.68 5.16
C GLY A 159 -9.94 -15.52 5.91
N ALA A 160 -10.37 -16.67 5.37
CA ALA A 160 -11.30 -17.59 5.99
C ALA A 160 -10.62 -18.62 6.91
N VAL A 161 -9.29 -18.73 6.85
CA VAL A 161 -8.50 -19.64 7.68
C VAL A 161 -8.64 -19.27 9.15
N LYS A 162 -8.91 -20.27 9.99
CA LYS A 162 -9.13 -20.11 11.43
C LYS A 162 -8.02 -20.79 12.22
N ARG A 163 -7.66 -20.18 13.34
CA ARG A 163 -6.67 -20.73 14.27
C ARG A 163 -7.13 -22.06 14.86
N GLU A 164 -8.42 -22.16 15.19
CA GLU A 164 -8.99 -23.34 15.85
C GLU A 164 -8.87 -24.59 14.99
N ASP A 165 -8.98 -24.45 13.66
CA ASP A 165 -8.88 -25.57 12.73
C ASP A 165 -7.43 -26.05 12.58
N ILE A 166 -6.47 -25.12 12.64
CA ILE A 166 -5.03 -25.46 12.65
C ILE A 166 -4.67 -26.15 13.96
N ASP A 167 -5.16 -25.65 15.09
CA ASP A 167 -4.93 -26.27 16.40
C ASP A 167 -5.58 -27.67 16.48
N GLN A 168 -6.70 -27.91 15.77
CA GLN A 168 -7.28 -29.24 15.58
C GLN A 168 -6.36 -30.17 14.78
N ILE A 169 -5.72 -29.69 13.71
CA ILE A 169 -4.74 -30.47 12.93
C ILE A 169 -3.54 -30.83 13.82
N THR A 170 -3.00 -29.85 14.55
CA THR A 170 -1.92 -30.04 15.53
C THR A 170 -2.29 -31.10 16.56
N SER A 171 -3.50 -31.01 17.15
CA SER A 171 -4.01 -31.96 18.14
C SER A 171 -4.26 -33.36 17.56
N LYS A 172 -4.75 -33.44 16.31
CA LYS A 172 -5.02 -34.70 15.61
C LYS A 172 -3.76 -35.52 15.38
N TYR A 173 -2.64 -34.87 15.08
CA TYR A 173 -1.36 -35.55 14.82
C TYR A 173 -0.40 -35.55 16.02
N GLY A 174 -0.69 -34.79 17.09
CA GLY A 174 0.19 -34.67 18.24
C GLY A 174 1.52 -33.97 17.92
N VAL A 175 1.49 -33.10 16.92
CA VAL A 175 2.64 -32.32 16.42
C VAL A 175 2.71 -31.00 17.18
N SER A 176 3.90 -30.42 17.32
CA SER A 176 4.09 -29.07 17.85
C SER A 176 4.34 -28.10 16.71
N LYS A 177 3.99 -26.83 16.90
CA LYS A 177 4.36 -25.75 15.95
C LYS A 177 5.87 -25.55 15.85
N GLN A 178 6.65 -26.11 16.79
CA GLN A 178 8.12 -26.09 16.76
C GLN A 178 8.72 -27.22 15.91
N ASP A 179 7.93 -28.19 15.46
CA ASP A 179 8.42 -29.28 14.63
C ASP A 179 8.84 -28.75 13.25
N GLU A 180 10.05 -29.11 12.82
CA GLU A 180 10.72 -28.48 11.67
C GLU A 180 9.91 -28.54 10.37
N ALA A 181 9.36 -29.72 10.04
CA ALA A 181 8.59 -29.90 8.81
C ALA A 181 7.24 -29.15 8.84
N PHE A 182 6.57 -29.13 9.99
CA PHE A 182 5.28 -28.45 10.15
C PHE A 182 5.45 -26.93 10.15
N ASN A 183 6.46 -26.41 10.88
CA ASN A 183 6.78 -24.99 10.87
C ASN A 183 7.23 -24.49 9.49
N ALA A 184 8.03 -25.30 8.77
CA ALA A 184 8.47 -24.94 7.42
C ALA A 184 7.26 -24.75 6.47
N GLU A 185 6.22 -25.57 6.60
CA GLU A 185 4.99 -25.43 5.82
C GLU A 185 4.17 -24.21 6.24
N LEU A 186 4.02 -23.94 7.54
CA LEU A 186 3.38 -22.69 8.03
C LEU A 186 4.08 -21.46 7.46
N CYS A 187 5.41 -21.44 7.51
CA CYS A 187 6.24 -20.39 6.95
C CYS A 187 6.07 -20.27 5.43
N ASP A 188 6.02 -21.37 4.68
CA ASP A 188 5.85 -21.36 3.23
C ASP A 188 4.45 -20.86 2.82
N LEU A 189 3.39 -21.28 3.52
CA LEU A 189 2.03 -20.79 3.32
C LEU A 189 1.95 -19.27 3.58
N TYR A 190 2.53 -18.81 4.68
CA TYR A 190 2.62 -17.38 5.00
C TYR A 190 3.39 -16.60 3.93
N LEU A 191 4.54 -17.13 3.50
CA LEU A 191 5.35 -16.54 2.45
C LEU A 191 4.56 -16.38 1.14
N ARG A 192 3.88 -17.44 0.67
CA ARG A 192 3.06 -17.41 -0.55
C ARG A 192 1.94 -16.39 -0.44
N PHE A 193 1.27 -16.33 0.72
CA PHE A 193 0.21 -15.36 0.95
C PHE A 193 0.72 -13.91 0.92
N VAL A 194 1.85 -13.60 1.58
CA VAL A 194 2.44 -12.26 1.53
C VAL A 194 2.81 -11.89 0.09
N GLN A 195 3.27 -12.84 -0.72
CA GLN A 195 3.56 -12.61 -2.13
C GLN A 195 2.30 -12.34 -2.97
N SER A 196 1.19 -13.03 -2.71
CA SER A 196 -0.06 -12.85 -3.45
C SER A 196 -0.79 -11.56 -3.09
N VAL A 197 -0.68 -11.12 -1.83
CA VAL A 197 -1.32 -9.89 -1.33
C VAL A 197 -0.64 -8.63 -1.90
N LEU A 198 0.65 -8.69 -2.20
CA LEU A 198 1.38 -7.55 -2.75
C LEU A 198 1.14 -7.43 -4.26
N PRO A 199 0.54 -6.32 -4.74
CA PRO A 199 0.23 -6.18 -6.15
C PRO A 199 1.53 -6.09 -6.97
N PRO A 200 1.65 -6.86 -8.07
CA PRO A 200 2.79 -6.79 -8.97
C PRO A 200 2.80 -5.45 -9.71
N GLY A 201 3.91 -5.12 -10.39
CA GLY A 201 3.86 -4.02 -11.34
C GLY A 201 3.64 -2.62 -10.75
N TYR A 202 2.96 -1.85 -11.59
CA TYR A 202 2.57 -0.46 -11.41
C TYR A 202 1.32 -0.26 -10.55
N GLU A 203 0.61 -1.35 -10.23
CA GLU A 203 -0.61 -1.31 -9.44
C GLU A 203 -0.34 -0.74 -8.03
N GLU A 204 -1.21 0.14 -7.56
CA GLU A 204 -1.07 0.74 -6.23
C GLU A 204 -1.59 -0.21 -5.15
N LEU A 205 -1.19 0.03 -3.90
CA LEU A 205 -1.78 -0.68 -2.76
C LEU A 205 -3.25 -0.25 -2.61
N ASN A 206 -4.10 -1.17 -2.17
CA ASN A 206 -5.52 -0.94 -1.94
C ASN A 206 -5.83 -0.49 -0.50
N GLY A 207 -4.89 -0.67 0.43
CA GLY A 207 -5.01 -0.31 1.84
C GLY A 207 -5.56 -1.42 2.73
N ARG A 208 -5.90 -2.59 2.15
CA ARG A 208 -6.42 -3.77 2.87
C ARG A 208 -5.35 -4.83 3.13
N GLU A 209 -4.19 -4.70 2.49
CA GLU A 209 -3.11 -5.67 2.50
C GLU A 209 -2.58 -5.92 3.92
N VAL A 210 -2.41 -4.84 4.69
CA VAL A 210 -1.88 -4.90 6.05
C VAL A 210 -2.82 -5.67 6.97
N GLU A 211 -4.12 -5.38 6.94
CA GLU A 211 -5.13 -6.07 7.74
C GLU A 211 -5.23 -7.55 7.36
N ALA A 212 -5.20 -7.85 6.06
CA ALA A 212 -5.22 -9.22 5.56
C ALA A 212 -4.00 -10.02 6.04
N ILE A 213 -2.80 -9.44 6.00
CA ILE A 213 -1.56 -10.07 6.49
C ILE A 213 -1.61 -10.28 8.01
N ILE A 214 -2.05 -9.29 8.79
CA ILE A 214 -2.17 -9.43 10.25
C ILE A 214 -3.17 -10.52 10.61
N LYS A 215 -4.34 -10.55 9.94
CA LYS A 215 -5.38 -11.56 10.16
C LYS A 215 -4.89 -12.97 9.81
N PHE A 216 -4.19 -13.12 8.69
CA PHE A 216 -3.66 -14.43 8.28
C PHE A 216 -2.53 -14.90 9.20
N LYS A 217 -1.62 -13.99 9.57
CA LYS A 217 -0.57 -14.27 10.56
C LYS A 217 -1.15 -14.75 11.89
N SER A 218 -2.19 -14.08 12.40
CA SER A 218 -2.83 -14.46 13.66
C SER A 218 -3.60 -15.78 13.56
N ALA A 219 -4.18 -16.07 12.39
CA ALA A 219 -4.80 -17.37 12.11
C ALA A 219 -3.77 -18.51 12.12
N LEU A 220 -2.60 -18.31 11.48
CA LEU A 220 -1.51 -19.29 11.48
C LEU A 220 -0.76 -19.37 12.82
N ASP A 221 -0.94 -18.38 13.70
CA ASP A 221 -0.25 -18.25 15.00
C ASP A 221 1.29 -18.22 14.85
N ILE A 222 1.77 -17.45 13.87
CA ILE A 222 3.20 -17.28 13.59
C ILE A 222 3.75 -16.08 14.39
N ASP A 223 4.91 -16.28 15.01
CA ASP A 223 5.62 -15.25 15.77
C ASP A 223 6.18 -14.14 14.86
N ASP A 224 6.29 -12.91 15.41
CA ASP A 224 6.91 -11.77 14.71
C ASP A 224 8.28 -12.05 14.07
N PRO A 225 9.26 -12.67 14.76
CA PRO A 225 10.56 -12.99 14.15
C PRO A 225 10.47 -13.94 12.94
N GLU A 226 9.60 -14.95 13.01
CA GLU A 226 9.43 -15.92 11.92
C GLU A 226 8.72 -15.26 10.73
N ALA A 227 7.65 -14.50 10.98
CA ALA A 227 6.96 -13.71 9.97
C ALA A 227 7.91 -12.69 9.31
N ALA A 228 8.73 -11.98 10.09
CA ALA A 228 9.71 -11.03 9.56
C ALA A 228 10.74 -11.73 8.66
N SER A 229 11.16 -12.95 9.01
CA SER A 229 12.07 -13.74 8.19
C SER A 229 11.47 -14.11 6.82
N MET A 230 10.14 -14.32 6.75
CA MET A 230 9.42 -14.55 5.51
C MET A 230 9.32 -13.27 4.67
N HIS A 231 9.03 -12.12 5.27
CA HIS A 231 9.05 -10.84 4.54
C HIS A 231 10.45 -10.55 3.96
N MET A 232 11.52 -10.91 4.67
CA MET A 232 12.89 -10.84 4.17
C MET A 232 13.12 -11.78 2.96
N GLU A 233 12.53 -12.97 2.96
CA GLU A 233 12.62 -13.90 1.84
C GLU A 233 11.85 -13.39 0.61
N VAL A 234 10.66 -12.79 0.80
CA VAL A 234 9.96 -12.09 -0.27
C VAL A 234 10.83 -10.98 -0.85
N GLY A 235 11.48 -10.17 0.00
CA GLY A 235 12.43 -9.15 -0.43
C GLY A 235 13.60 -9.73 -1.24
N ARG A 236 14.13 -10.89 -0.84
CA ARG A 236 15.20 -11.59 -1.57
C ARG A 236 14.74 -12.09 -2.94
N ARG A 237 13.49 -12.57 -3.06
CA ARG A 237 12.91 -13.00 -4.33
C ARG A 237 12.78 -11.81 -5.30
N ILE A 238 12.20 -10.70 -4.84
CA ILE A 238 12.09 -9.45 -5.63
C ILE A 238 13.47 -8.94 -6.06
N TYR A 239 14.43 -8.90 -5.12
CA TYR A 239 15.78 -8.43 -5.41
C TYR A 239 16.52 -9.33 -6.41
N ARG A 240 16.31 -10.66 -6.34
CA ARG A 240 16.89 -11.60 -7.30
C ARG A 240 16.25 -11.45 -8.68
N GLN A 241 14.92 -11.36 -8.75
CA GLN A 241 14.19 -11.18 -9.99
C GLN A 241 14.65 -9.92 -10.74
N ARG A 242 14.89 -8.83 -9.98
CA ARG A 242 15.50 -7.61 -10.52
C ARG A 242 16.85 -7.86 -11.21
N LEU A 243 17.72 -8.67 -10.61
CA LEU A 243 19.03 -9.01 -11.20
C LEU A 243 18.91 -9.93 -12.42
N GLU A 244 17.85 -10.73 -12.50
CA GLU A 244 17.64 -11.73 -13.56
C GLU A 244 17.01 -11.14 -14.82
N THR A 245 16.11 -10.15 -14.72
CA THR A 245 15.40 -9.60 -15.88
C THR A 245 16.24 -8.65 -16.73
N GLY A 246 17.12 -7.84 -16.11
CA GLY A 246 18.06 -6.95 -16.82
C GLY A 246 17.44 -5.81 -17.65
N ASP A 247 16.11 -5.75 -17.77
CA ASP A 247 15.36 -4.70 -18.47
C ASP A 247 15.09 -3.50 -17.55
N ARG A 248 15.18 -2.28 -18.09
CA ARG A 248 15.02 -1.02 -17.34
C ARG A 248 13.61 -0.87 -16.77
N GLU A 249 12.60 -1.32 -17.51
CA GLU A 249 11.19 -1.22 -17.09
C GLU A 249 10.89 -2.17 -15.93
N ALA A 250 11.31 -3.44 -16.09
CA ALA A 250 11.26 -4.44 -15.02
C ALA A 250 12.05 -3.98 -13.78
N ASP A 251 13.19 -3.29 -13.97
CA ASP A 251 13.98 -2.74 -12.87
C ASP A 251 13.20 -1.70 -12.04
N ILE A 252 12.35 -0.89 -12.67
CA ILE A 252 11.50 0.10 -12.01
C ILE A 252 10.34 -0.58 -11.29
N GLU A 253 9.70 -1.54 -11.95
CA GLU A 253 8.63 -2.36 -11.38
C GLU A 253 9.10 -3.07 -10.10
N GLN A 254 10.22 -3.78 -10.15
CA GLN A 254 10.73 -4.52 -9.00
C GLN A 254 11.15 -3.59 -7.86
N ARG A 255 11.65 -2.39 -8.16
CA ARG A 255 11.91 -1.36 -7.13
C ARG A 255 10.61 -0.89 -6.47
N ARG A 256 9.55 -0.66 -7.23
CA ARG A 256 8.23 -0.29 -6.67
C ARG A 256 7.66 -1.42 -5.83
N ALA A 257 7.71 -2.67 -6.30
CA ALA A 257 7.28 -3.84 -5.54
C ALA A 257 8.04 -3.95 -4.20
N PHE A 258 9.35 -3.73 -4.23
CA PHE A 258 10.18 -3.72 -3.04
C PHE A 258 9.81 -2.59 -2.06
N GLN A 259 9.53 -1.38 -2.56
CA GLN A 259 9.06 -0.25 -1.74
C GLN A 259 7.71 -0.54 -1.08
N LYS A 260 6.76 -1.13 -1.82
CA LYS A 260 5.46 -1.57 -1.28
C LYS A 260 5.66 -2.58 -0.15
N LEU A 261 6.52 -3.58 -0.36
CA LEU A 261 6.82 -4.58 0.66
C LEU A 261 7.43 -3.95 1.91
N ILE A 262 8.38 -3.01 1.80
CA ILE A 262 8.93 -2.27 2.94
C ILE A 262 7.81 -1.59 3.72
N TYR A 263 6.95 -0.85 3.02
CA TYR A 263 5.87 -0.10 3.64
C TYR A 263 4.88 -1.01 4.37
N VAL A 264 4.38 -2.05 3.69
CA VAL A 264 3.45 -3.03 4.27
C VAL A 264 4.08 -3.74 5.46
N SER A 265 5.34 -4.19 5.36
CA SER A 265 6.05 -4.83 6.47
C SER A 265 6.17 -3.89 7.67
N THR A 266 6.48 -2.62 7.44
CA THR A 266 6.61 -1.62 8.52
C THR A 266 5.29 -1.41 9.25
N LEU A 267 4.15 -1.45 8.54
CA LEU A 267 2.83 -1.35 9.15
C LEU A 267 2.42 -2.64 9.88
N VAL A 268 2.67 -3.82 9.30
CA VAL A 268 2.35 -5.12 9.90
C VAL A 268 3.08 -5.33 11.22
N PHE A 269 4.37 -5.00 11.29
CA PHE A 269 5.17 -5.19 12.51
C PHE A 269 5.15 -3.99 13.45
N GLY A 270 4.78 -2.80 12.99
CA GLY A 270 4.63 -1.62 13.83
C GLY A 270 5.89 -1.30 14.66
N GLU A 271 5.79 -1.39 15.99
CA GLU A 271 6.92 -1.19 16.92
C GLU A 271 7.95 -2.32 16.86
N ALA A 272 7.53 -3.53 16.47
CA ALA A 272 8.40 -4.67 16.22
C ALA A 272 9.14 -4.59 14.86
N SER A 273 9.07 -3.45 14.17
CA SER A 273 9.80 -3.20 12.92
C SER A 273 11.33 -3.29 13.05
N SER A 274 11.87 -3.35 14.28
CA SER A 274 13.27 -3.67 14.53
C SER A 274 13.69 -5.04 13.95
N PHE A 275 12.75 -5.98 13.76
CA PHE A 275 13.02 -7.23 13.05
C PHE A 275 13.33 -7.02 11.56
N LEU A 276 13.00 -5.85 11.02
CA LEU A 276 13.33 -5.42 9.66
C LEU A 276 14.64 -4.60 9.58
N LEU A 277 15.43 -4.49 10.64
CA LEU A 277 16.77 -3.90 10.57
C LEU A 277 17.72 -4.58 9.56
N PRO A 278 17.63 -5.91 9.29
CA PRO A 278 18.50 -6.56 8.31
C PRO A 278 18.34 -6.06 6.87
N TRP A 279 17.27 -5.34 6.53
CA TRP A 279 17.01 -4.84 5.17
C TRP A 279 18.17 -3.98 4.65
N LYS A 280 18.70 -3.10 5.50
CA LYS A 280 19.84 -2.22 5.20
C LYS A 280 21.09 -2.99 4.78
N ARG A 281 21.40 -4.07 5.52
CA ARG A 281 22.60 -4.89 5.28
C ARG A 281 22.42 -5.79 4.05
N VAL A 282 21.25 -6.39 3.90
CA VAL A 282 20.99 -7.41 2.88
C VAL A 282 20.78 -6.78 1.49
N PHE A 283 20.06 -5.66 1.42
CA PHE A 283 19.67 -5.05 0.14
C PHE A 283 20.42 -3.76 -0.19
N LYS A 284 21.33 -3.31 0.69
CA LYS A 284 22.10 -2.05 0.55
C LYS A 284 21.19 -0.82 0.39
N VAL A 285 20.05 -0.82 1.07
CA VAL A 285 19.07 0.27 1.06
C VAL A 285 19.41 1.25 2.18
N THR A 286 19.39 2.55 1.91
CA THR A 286 19.62 3.58 2.93
C THR A 286 18.35 3.88 3.72
N ASP A 287 18.50 4.39 4.95
CA ASP A 287 17.35 4.75 5.80
C ASP A 287 16.47 5.80 5.10
N ALA A 288 17.08 6.76 4.40
CA ALA A 288 16.37 7.73 3.57
C ALA A 288 15.53 7.08 2.45
N GLN A 289 16.01 6.00 1.83
CA GLN A 289 15.23 5.28 0.81
C GLN A 289 14.03 4.54 1.42
N VAL A 290 14.18 4.03 2.65
CA VAL A 290 13.07 3.42 3.41
C VAL A 290 12.02 4.47 3.75
N GLU A 291 12.45 5.62 4.27
CA GLU A 291 11.54 6.74 4.59
C GLU A 291 10.79 7.25 3.36
N VAL A 292 11.48 7.40 2.22
CA VAL A 292 10.83 7.76 0.95
C VAL A 292 9.82 6.70 0.52
N ALA A 293 10.16 5.41 0.64
CA ALA A 293 9.24 4.33 0.31
C ALA A 293 7.97 4.36 1.18
N ILE A 294 8.12 4.60 2.49
CA ILE A 294 6.99 4.71 3.41
C ILE A 294 6.12 5.91 3.04
N ARG A 295 6.75 7.07 2.87
CA ARG A 295 6.06 8.32 2.55
C ARG A 295 5.29 8.22 1.23
N ASP A 296 5.95 7.77 0.16
CA ASP A 296 5.35 7.76 -1.18
C ASP A 296 4.16 6.79 -1.26
N ASN A 297 4.24 5.62 -0.62
CA ASN A 297 3.12 4.67 -0.58
C ASN A 297 1.96 5.18 0.27
N ALA A 298 2.23 5.79 1.43
CA ALA A 298 1.21 6.40 2.27
C ALA A 298 0.49 7.55 1.54
N GLN A 299 1.24 8.40 0.83
CA GLN A 299 0.68 9.48 0.00
C GLN A 299 -0.25 8.95 -1.10
N ARG A 300 0.14 7.87 -1.79
CA ARG A 300 -0.70 7.26 -2.85
C ARG A 300 -2.00 6.70 -2.29
N LEU A 301 -1.93 5.95 -1.19
CA LEU A 301 -3.12 5.42 -0.51
C LEU A 301 -4.06 6.53 -0.05
N TYR A 302 -3.52 7.57 0.58
CA TYR A 302 -4.30 8.71 1.02
C TYR A 302 -4.91 9.47 -0.16
N THR A 303 -4.15 9.66 -1.25
CA THR A 303 -4.66 10.29 -2.49
C THR A 303 -5.78 9.46 -3.11
N SER A 304 -5.67 8.13 -3.12
CA SER A 304 -6.73 7.24 -3.59
C SER A 304 -8.00 7.41 -2.75
N LYS A 305 -7.87 7.51 -1.42
CA LYS A 305 -8.98 7.79 -0.52
C LYS A 305 -9.57 9.19 -0.74
N LEU A 306 -8.76 10.20 -1.02
CA LEU A 306 -9.24 11.55 -1.33
C LEU A 306 -10.07 11.57 -2.63
N LYS A 307 -9.75 10.74 -3.63
CA LYS A 307 -10.54 10.66 -4.88
C LYS A 307 -12.00 10.23 -4.65
N THR A 308 -12.30 9.53 -3.55
CA THR A 308 -13.70 9.17 -3.23
C THR A 308 -14.50 10.34 -2.69
N ILE A 309 -13.84 11.46 -2.38
CA ILE A 309 -14.43 12.62 -1.76
C ILE A 309 -14.73 13.67 -2.82
N SER A 310 -16.01 14.03 -2.89
CA SER A 310 -16.54 15.06 -3.78
C SER A 310 -16.72 16.39 -3.02
N ARG A 311 -17.45 17.32 -3.64
CA ARG A 311 -17.74 18.66 -3.11
C ARG A 311 -18.68 18.61 -1.89
N ASP A 312 -19.44 17.54 -1.74
CA ASP A 312 -20.38 17.34 -0.63
C ASP A 312 -19.64 16.71 0.57
N LEU A 313 -18.88 17.55 1.26
CA LEU A 313 -18.12 17.15 2.43
C LEU A 313 -19.03 17.06 3.66
N ASN A 314 -19.02 15.89 4.28
CA ASN A 314 -19.69 15.62 5.54
C ASN A 314 -18.66 15.40 6.66
N VAL A 315 -19.10 15.54 7.90
CA VAL A 315 -18.29 15.27 9.09
C VAL A 315 -17.70 13.86 9.06
N ASP A 316 -18.51 12.86 8.70
CA ASP A 316 -18.09 11.45 8.61
C ASP A 316 -16.97 11.25 7.58
N HIS A 317 -17.02 11.97 6.45
CA HIS A 317 -15.95 11.91 5.46
C HIS A 317 -14.63 12.41 6.03
N LEU A 318 -14.65 13.51 6.79
CA LEU A 318 -13.46 14.08 7.41
C LEU A 318 -12.88 13.21 8.53
N LEU A 319 -13.74 12.57 9.32
CA LEU A 319 -13.32 11.59 10.33
C LEU A 319 -12.69 10.37 9.67
N SER A 320 -13.33 9.82 8.63
CA SER A 320 -12.79 8.66 7.90
C SER A 320 -11.44 8.96 7.22
N LEU A 321 -11.23 10.20 6.78
CA LEU A 321 -9.93 10.65 6.27
C LEU A 321 -8.88 10.72 7.38
N ARG A 322 -9.25 11.24 8.56
CA ARG A 322 -8.33 11.29 9.69
C ARG A 322 -7.93 9.89 10.14
N GLU A 323 -8.89 8.97 10.22
CA GLU A 323 -8.63 7.56 10.52
C GLU A 323 -7.70 6.93 9.47
N ALA A 324 -8.00 7.12 8.18
CA ALA A 324 -7.15 6.63 7.10
C ALA A 324 -5.73 7.19 7.17
N GLN A 325 -5.58 8.49 7.46
CA GLN A 325 -4.28 9.14 7.63
C GLN A 325 -3.44 8.46 8.72
N LEU A 326 -4.05 8.20 9.88
CA LEU A 326 -3.41 7.55 11.02
C LEU A 326 -3.05 6.09 10.70
N LEU A 327 -3.96 5.35 10.07
CA LEU A 327 -3.73 3.97 9.62
C LEU A 327 -2.56 3.87 8.65
N TYR A 328 -2.45 4.81 7.71
CA TYR A 328 -1.37 4.85 6.72
C TYR A 328 -0.05 5.43 7.26
N ARG A 329 -0.04 5.91 8.51
CA ARG A 329 1.08 6.62 9.15
C ARG A 329 1.59 7.82 8.33
N LEU A 330 0.68 8.54 7.68
CA LEU A 330 1.02 9.75 6.94
C LEU A 330 1.16 10.93 7.90
N SER A 331 2.23 11.72 7.75
CA SER A 331 2.44 12.91 8.60
C SER A 331 1.34 13.95 8.41
N ASP A 332 1.05 14.71 9.46
CA ASP A 332 0.01 15.75 9.45
C ASP A 332 0.28 16.81 8.38
N GLU A 333 1.54 17.21 8.19
CA GLU A 333 1.97 18.18 7.16
C GLU A 333 1.63 17.70 5.74
N LEU A 334 1.99 16.45 5.41
CA LEU A 334 1.75 15.90 4.09
C LEU A 334 0.27 15.65 3.83
N ALA A 335 -0.46 15.21 4.85
CA ALA A 335 -1.91 15.01 4.75
C ALA A 335 -2.64 16.34 4.51
N GLU A 336 -2.22 17.40 5.21
CA GLU A 336 -2.71 18.77 5.02
C GLU A 336 -2.48 19.26 3.60
N ASP A 337 -1.26 19.12 3.08
CA ASP A 337 -0.93 19.56 1.73
C ASP A 337 -1.72 18.77 0.67
N LEU A 338 -1.83 17.44 0.82
CA LEU A 338 -2.62 16.61 -0.10
C LEU A 338 -4.10 16.97 -0.08
N PHE A 339 -4.67 17.24 1.10
CA PHE A 339 -6.08 17.63 1.22
C PHE A 339 -6.34 19.00 0.56
N LYS A 340 -5.45 19.98 0.78
CA LYS A 340 -5.53 21.29 0.13
C LYS A 340 -5.42 21.18 -1.40
N VAL A 341 -4.48 20.37 -1.89
CA VAL A 341 -4.33 20.12 -3.33
C VAL A 341 -5.58 19.46 -3.92
N HIS A 342 -6.19 18.52 -3.21
CA HIS A 342 -7.44 17.88 -3.66
C HIS A 342 -8.61 18.87 -3.73
N CYS A 343 -8.83 19.65 -2.68
CA CYS A 343 -9.86 20.70 -2.65
C CYS A 343 -9.67 21.71 -3.77
N ARG A 344 -8.42 22.09 -4.04
CA ARG A 344 -8.05 22.95 -5.17
C ARG A 344 -8.47 22.34 -6.49
N LYS A 345 -8.07 21.09 -6.77
CA LYS A 345 -8.41 20.38 -8.02
C LYS A 345 -9.92 20.27 -8.27
N LEU A 346 -10.71 20.04 -7.22
CA LEU A 346 -12.18 19.98 -7.35
C LEU A 346 -12.76 21.29 -7.90
N VAL A 347 -12.21 22.42 -7.45
CA VAL A 347 -12.63 23.77 -7.83
C VAL A 347 -12.04 24.20 -9.16
N GLU A 348 -10.81 23.81 -9.46
CA GLU A 348 -10.21 24.00 -10.78
C GLU A 348 -11.05 23.31 -11.87
N GLY A 349 -11.71 22.19 -11.55
CA GLY A 349 -12.73 21.57 -12.41
C GLY A 349 -13.92 22.49 -12.71
N ASN A 350 -14.50 23.17 -11.70
CA ASN A 350 -15.57 24.15 -11.90
C ASN A 350 -15.10 25.34 -12.75
N ILE A 351 -13.90 25.87 -12.44
CA ILE A 351 -13.30 27.00 -13.17
C ILE A 351 -13.15 26.62 -14.64
N SER A 352 -12.64 25.43 -14.93
CA SER A 352 -12.47 24.94 -16.30
C SER A 352 -13.81 24.79 -17.03
N SER A 353 -14.83 24.26 -16.35
CA SER A 353 -16.22 24.17 -16.86
C SER A 353 -16.77 25.56 -17.21
N ALA A 354 -16.69 26.50 -16.27
CA ALA A 354 -17.13 27.88 -16.45
C ALA A 354 -16.37 28.60 -17.57
N LEU A 355 -15.05 28.40 -17.68
CA LEU A 355 -14.23 28.99 -18.74
C LEU A 355 -14.57 28.44 -20.12
N ASN A 356 -14.87 27.15 -20.23
CA ASN A 356 -15.28 26.56 -21.50
C ASN A 356 -16.60 27.17 -21.99
N VAL A 357 -17.54 27.42 -21.07
CA VAL A 357 -18.81 28.07 -21.40
C VAL A 357 -18.59 29.54 -21.78
N ILE A 358 -17.85 30.31 -20.99
CA ILE A 358 -17.68 31.75 -21.22
C ILE A 358 -16.89 32.07 -22.49
N LYS A 359 -15.91 31.23 -22.84
CA LYS A 359 -15.08 31.39 -24.05
C LYS A 359 -15.72 30.78 -25.29
N SER A 360 -16.82 30.02 -25.15
CA SER A 360 -17.52 29.44 -26.28
C SER A 360 -18.09 30.54 -27.20
N ARG A 361 -18.02 30.32 -28.51
CA ARG A 361 -18.45 31.29 -29.54
C ARG A 361 -19.95 31.61 -29.49
N THR A 362 -20.74 30.82 -28.76
CA THR A 362 -22.19 30.92 -28.62
C THR A 362 -22.58 31.28 -27.18
N LEU A 363 -22.06 32.39 -26.66
CA LEU A 363 -22.48 32.91 -25.36
C LEU A 363 -23.93 33.44 -25.44
N ALA A 364 -24.90 32.54 -25.27
CA ALA A 364 -26.30 32.91 -25.07
C ALA A 364 -26.51 33.37 -23.63
N ALA A 365 -27.58 34.12 -23.34
CA ALA A 365 -27.95 34.53 -21.98
C ALA A 365 -28.03 33.33 -21.00
N ARG A 366 -28.42 32.14 -21.49
CA ARG A 366 -28.42 30.89 -20.71
C ARG A 366 -27.02 30.40 -20.31
N GLY A 367 -25.99 30.70 -21.10
CA GLY A 367 -24.61 30.32 -20.80
C GLY A 367 -24.00 31.14 -19.65
N VAL A 368 -24.44 32.39 -19.46
CA VAL A 368 -24.00 33.20 -18.32
C VAL A 368 -24.52 32.60 -17.01
N ASN A 369 -25.79 32.18 -16.95
CA ASN A 369 -26.35 31.54 -15.75
C ASN A 369 -25.56 30.30 -15.34
N VAL A 370 -25.15 29.46 -16.29
CA VAL A 370 -24.32 28.26 -16.01
C VAL A 370 -22.97 28.66 -15.40
N VAL A 371 -22.35 29.74 -15.89
CA VAL A 371 -21.10 30.25 -15.30
C VAL A 371 -21.32 30.72 -13.86
N ILE A 372 -22.42 31.43 -13.59
CA ILE A 372 -22.75 31.89 -12.24
C ILE A 372 -23.03 30.71 -11.31
N ASP A 373 -23.77 29.69 -11.78
CA ASP A 373 -24.06 28.48 -11.01
C ASP A 373 -22.77 27.75 -10.60
N GLU A 374 -21.79 27.62 -11.51
CA GLU A 374 -20.48 27.03 -11.23
C GLU A 374 -19.67 27.85 -10.20
N LEU A 375 -19.75 29.20 -10.27
CA LEU A 375 -19.09 30.08 -9.29
C LEU A 375 -19.77 30.04 -7.92
N ASP A 376 -21.10 29.96 -7.89
CA ASP A 376 -21.87 29.83 -6.65
C ASP A 376 -21.61 28.46 -5.99
N GLN A 377 -21.35 27.39 -6.75
CA GLN A 377 -20.86 26.12 -6.19
C GLN A 377 -19.49 26.25 -5.51
N ILE A 378 -18.55 26.99 -6.10
CA ILE A 378 -17.23 27.23 -5.50
C ILE A 378 -17.38 27.99 -4.17
N LEU A 379 -18.24 29.00 -4.15
CA LEU A 379 -18.54 29.79 -2.96
C LEU A 379 -19.20 28.94 -1.87
N ALA A 380 -20.20 28.14 -2.21
CA ALA A 380 -20.87 27.23 -1.29
C ALA A 380 -19.87 26.25 -0.67
N PHE A 381 -19.00 25.66 -1.48
CA PHE A 381 -17.95 24.76 -1.01
C PHE A 381 -16.96 25.44 -0.06
N ASN A 382 -16.52 26.67 -0.37
CA ASN A 382 -15.65 27.44 0.51
C ASN A 382 -16.32 27.78 1.86
N ASN A 383 -17.59 28.18 1.85
CA ASN A 383 -18.34 28.45 3.09
C ASN A 383 -18.51 27.18 3.93
N LEU A 384 -18.70 26.02 3.29
CA LEU A 384 -18.75 24.73 3.96
C LEU A 384 -17.40 24.40 4.64
N LEU A 385 -16.26 24.59 3.96
CA LEU A 385 -14.93 24.41 4.57
C LEU A 385 -14.69 25.34 5.77
N ILE A 386 -15.13 26.60 5.67
CA ILE A 386 -15.05 27.56 6.79
C ILE A 386 -15.91 27.09 7.98
N THR A 387 -17.11 26.60 7.70
CA THR A 387 -18.02 26.08 8.73
C THR A 387 -17.42 24.86 9.44
N LEU A 388 -16.87 23.92 8.67
CA LEU A 388 -16.22 22.72 9.20
C LEU A 388 -14.95 23.05 10.01
N LYS A 389 -14.19 24.07 9.60
CA LYS A 389 -13.03 24.55 10.36
C LYS A 389 -13.41 25.07 11.75
N ASN A 390 -14.57 25.71 11.87
CA ASN A 390 -15.06 26.31 13.10
C ASN A 390 -15.94 25.35 13.93
N HIS A 391 -16.08 24.10 13.50
CA HIS A 391 -16.87 23.09 14.22
C HIS A 391 -16.22 22.70 15.55
N ALA A 392 -17.02 22.29 16.55
CA ALA A 392 -16.50 21.88 17.86
C ALA A 392 -15.47 20.75 17.77
N ASP A 393 -15.73 19.80 16.87
CA ASP A 393 -14.89 18.61 16.64
C ASP A 393 -13.76 18.83 15.61
N ALA A 394 -13.44 20.07 15.24
CA ALA A 394 -12.45 20.36 14.20
C ALA A 394 -11.07 19.71 14.45
N ASN A 395 -10.71 19.45 15.71
CA ASN A 395 -9.46 18.78 16.09
C ASN A 395 -9.40 17.30 15.67
N LEU A 396 -10.55 16.65 15.51
CA LEU A 396 -10.69 15.25 15.11
C LEU A 396 -10.75 15.08 13.58
N PHE A 397 -10.92 16.17 12.85
CA PHE A 397 -11.06 16.13 11.40
C PHE A 397 -9.72 15.96 10.69
N ALA A 398 -9.79 15.62 9.40
CA ALA A 398 -8.64 15.61 8.51
C ALA A 398 -7.86 16.93 8.58
N ARG A 399 -6.53 16.83 8.51
CA ARG A 399 -5.65 18.01 8.52
C ARG A 399 -5.80 18.80 7.21
N GLY A 400 -5.58 20.12 7.30
CA GLY A 400 -5.61 21.02 6.15
C GLY A 400 -6.96 21.64 5.80
N ILE A 401 -7.98 21.52 6.65
CA ILE A 401 -9.23 22.26 6.49
C ILE A 401 -8.95 23.76 6.64
N ALA A 402 -9.06 24.47 5.52
CA ALA A 402 -8.78 25.89 5.42
C ALA A 402 -9.70 26.54 4.40
N PRO A 403 -9.89 27.88 4.48
CA PRO A 403 -10.48 28.62 3.39
C PRO A 403 -9.74 28.32 2.08
N LEU A 404 -10.52 28.17 1.02
CA LEU A 404 -10.02 27.73 -0.26
C LEU A 404 -9.13 28.79 -0.91
N SER A 405 -8.04 28.36 -1.52
CA SER A 405 -7.19 29.19 -2.38
C SER A 405 -6.68 28.38 -3.57
N ILE A 406 -6.78 28.96 -4.77
CA ILE A 406 -6.25 28.35 -5.99
C ILE A 406 -4.76 28.65 -6.24
N ILE A 407 -4.14 29.46 -5.38
CA ILE A 407 -2.71 29.77 -5.44
C ILE A 407 -1.89 28.48 -5.30
N GLY A 408 -0.83 28.34 -6.09
CA GLY A 408 -0.03 27.12 -6.25
C GLY A 408 -0.68 26.05 -7.13
N GLY A 409 -1.77 26.37 -7.83
CA GLY A 409 -2.53 25.48 -8.70
C GLY A 409 -2.28 25.68 -10.20
N GLU A 410 -3.15 25.08 -11.01
CA GLU A 410 -3.09 25.16 -12.47
C GLU A 410 -3.29 26.60 -12.98
N TYR A 411 -4.03 27.40 -12.23
CA TYR A 411 -4.44 28.77 -12.55
C TYR A 411 -3.54 29.86 -11.91
N ASP A 412 -2.50 29.46 -11.16
CA ASP A 412 -1.54 30.39 -10.52
C ASP A 412 -0.44 30.88 -11.48
N ASN A 413 -0.75 30.96 -12.77
CA ASN A 413 0.18 31.42 -13.80
C ASN A 413 -0.32 32.77 -14.34
N ASP A 414 0.59 33.71 -14.62
CA ASP A 414 0.25 35.04 -15.14
C ASP A 414 -0.65 35.01 -16.37
N ARG A 415 -0.53 33.98 -17.23
CA ARG A 415 -1.37 33.84 -18.43
C ARG A 415 -2.82 33.46 -18.12
N LYS A 416 -3.05 32.78 -16.99
CA LYS A 416 -4.37 32.28 -16.58
C LYS A 416 -5.07 33.20 -15.58
N ILE A 417 -4.36 34.18 -15.02
CA ILE A 417 -4.98 35.19 -14.17
C ILE A 417 -6.03 36.01 -14.93
N ASP A 418 -5.82 36.24 -16.22
CA ASP A 418 -6.78 36.94 -17.08
C ASP A 418 -8.08 36.15 -17.26
N ASP A 419 -8.00 34.81 -17.26
CA ASP A 419 -9.16 33.93 -17.30
C ASP A 419 -9.96 34.03 -15.99
N LEU A 420 -9.28 34.10 -14.85
CA LEU A 420 -9.92 34.33 -13.55
C LEU A 420 -10.56 35.71 -13.48
N LYS A 421 -9.89 36.75 -13.99
CA LYS A 421 -10.45 38.11 -14.12
C LYS A 421 -11.68 38.13 -15.02
N LEU A 422 -11.74 37.29 -16.06
CA LEU A 422 -12.89 37.15 -16.93
C LEU A 422 -14.10 36.56 -16.20
N LEU A 423 -13.91 35.48 -15.43
CA LEU A 423 -14.96 34.90 -14.59
C LEU A 423 -15.42 35.87 -13.50
N TYR A 424 -14.47 36.53 -12.83
CA TYR A 424 -14.76 37.55 -11.82
C TYR A 424 -15.60 38.70 -12.41
N ARG A 425 -15.24 39.17 -13.61
CA ARG A 425 -15.99 40.18 -14.36
C ARG A 425 -17.42 39.71 -14.66
N ALA A 426 -17.59 38.46 -15.08
CA ALA A 426 -18.91 37.90 -15.40
C ALA A 426 -19.82 37.88 -14.16
N TYR A 427 -19.29 37.43 -13.02
CA TYR A 427 -20.02 37.44 -11.75
C TYR A 427 -20.37 38.85 -11.28
N ALA A 428 -19.43 39.79 -11.39
CA ALA A 428 -19.69 41.19 -11.04
C ALA A 428 -20.75 41.83 -11.94
N ALA A 429 -20.78 41.48 -13.23
CA ALA A 429 -21.78 41.99 -14.17
C ALA A 429 -23.18 41.43 -13.88
N ASP A 430 -23.27 40.16 -13.50
CA ASP A 430 -24.52 39.52 -13.07
C ASP A 430 -25.05 40.15 -11.76
N ALA A 431 -24.18 40.34 -10.77
CA ALA A 431 -24.52 40.99 -9.51
C ALA A 431 -25.01 42.44 -9.66
N LEU A 432 -24.67 43.11 -10.78
CA LEU A 432 -25.10 44.47 -11.12
C LEU A 432 -26.25 44.52 -12.14
N SER A 433 -26.78 43.38 -12.58
CA SER A 433 -27.85 43.32 -13.59
C SER A 433 -29.09 44.11 -13.15
N HIS A 434 -29.46 44.01 -11.87
CA HIS A 434 -30.57 44.75 -11.26
C HIS A 434 -30.21 46.18 -10.84
N GLY A 435 -28.93 46.56 -10.86
CA GLY A 435 -28.47 47.96 -10.73
C GLY A 435 -27.94 48.37 -9.39
N CYS A 436 -28.36 47.66 -8.36
CA CYS A 436 -27.78 47.79 -7.04
C CYS A 436 -27.08 46.46 -6.73
N MET A 437 -25.86 46.55 -6.22
CA MET A 437 -25.14 45.37 -5.76
C MET A 437 -25.72 44.96 -4.40
N GLU A 438 -26.28 43.76 -4.32
CA GLU A 438 -26.72 43.21 -3.05
C GLU A 438 -25.53 42.96 -2.12
N VAL A 439 -25.70 43.18 -0.82
CA VAL A 439 -24.65 42.99 0.19
C VAL A 439 -24.08 41.56 0.14
N LYS A 440 -24.96 40.56 -0.02
CA LYS A 440 -24.55 39.14 -0.14
C LYS A 440 -23.68 38.88 -1.38
N LYS A 441 -24.02 39.49 -2.52
CA LYS A 441 -23.24 39.37 -3.76
C LYS A 441 -21.89 40.11 -3.67
N LEU A 442 -21.84 41.21 -2.91
CA LEU A 442 -20.58 41.90 -2.60
C LEU A 442 -19.65 41.05 -1.72
N GLU A 443 -20.19 40.39 -0.70
CA GLU A 443 -19.45 39.43 0.13
C GLU A 443 -18.95 38.24 -0.70
N ALA A 444 -19.80 37.68 -1.56
CA ALA A 444 -19.44 36.63 -2.51
C ALA A 444 -18.30 37.06 -3.46
N LEU A 445 -18.34 38.29 -3.99
CA LEU A 445 -17.24 38.84 -4.79
C LEU A 445 -15.94 38.99 -3.98
N ASN A 446 -16.02 39.38 -2.71
CA ASN A 446 -14.85 39.47 -1.85
C ASN A 446 -14.26 38.07 -1.57
N GLN A 447 -15.11 37.07 -1.38
CA GLN A 447 -14.69 35.67 -1.24
C GLN A 447 -14.06 35.15 -2.54
N LEU A 448 -14.70 35.33 -3.70
CA LEU A 448 -14.16 34.95 -5.01
C LEU A 448 -12.80 35.60 -5.27
N ARG A 449 -12.63 36.89 -4.92
CA ARG A 449 -11.34 37.57 -5.02
C ARG A 449 -10.26 36.83 -4.25
N ASN A 450 -10.55 36.45 -2.99
CA ASN A 450 -9.59 35.76 -2.13
C ASN A 450 -9.31 34.33 -2.65
N ILE A 451 -10.35 33.60 -3.07
CA ILE A 451 -10.22 32.24 -3.63
C ILE A 451 -9.35 32.27 -4.89
N PHE A 452 -9.58 33.24 -5.78
CA PHE A 452 -8.83 33.42 -7.03
C PHE A 452 -7.43 34.00 -6.82
N GLY A 453 -7.11 34.48 -5.62
CA GLY A 453 -5.83 35.15 -5.35
C GLY A 453 -5.67 36.49 -6.09
N LEU A 454 -6.77 37.13 -6.51
CA LEU A 454 -6.70 38.40 -7.22
C LEU A 454 -6.23 39.53 -6.30
N GLY A 455 -5.29 40.34 -6.79
CA GLY A 455 -4.84 41.52 -6.06
C GLY A 455 -5.98 42.52 -5.84
N LYS A 456 -5.95 43.26 -4.71
CA LYS A 456 -6.98 44.28 -4.41
C LYS A 456 -7.17 45.28 -5.56
N ARG A 457 -6.07 45.81 -6.12
CA ARG A 457 -6.11 46.76 -7.24
C ARG A 457 -6.68 46.16 -8.51
N GLU A 458 -6.40 44.89 -8.77
CA GLU A 458 -6.87 44.20 -9.98
C GLU A 458 -8.38 43.97 -9.92
N ALA A 459 -8.87 43.49 -8.76
CA ALA A 459 -10.29 43.29 -8.52
C ALA A 459 -11.05 44.63 -8.59
N GLU A 460 -10.51 45.68 -7.97
CA GLU A 460 -11.08 47.04 -8.03
C GLU A 460 -11.13 47.57 -9.47
N ALA A 461 -10.08 47.36 -10.27
CA ALA A 461 -10.07 47.76 -11.67
C ALA A 461 -11.15 47.05 -12.50
N VAL A 462 -11.35 45.73 -12.29
CA VAL A 462 -12.43 44.98 -12.93
C VAL A 462 -13.80 45.49 -12.48
N MET A 463 -13.99 45.69 -11.18
CA MET A 463 -15.24 46.22 -10.63
C MET A 463 -15.58 47.60 -11.21
N MET A 464 -14.60 48.51 -11.27
CA MET A 464 -14.78 49.85 -11.84
C MET A 464 -15.14 49.82 -13.33
N ASP A 465 -14.56 48.91 -14.10
CA ASP A 465 -14.92 48.71 -15.51
C ASP A 465 -16.37 48.23 -15.67
N VAL A 466 -16.79 47.25 -14.86
CA VAL A 466 -18.16 46.72 -14.90
C VAL A 466 -19.18 47.76 -14.45
N THR A 467 -18.95 48.43 -13.31
CA THR A 467 -19.87 49.47 -12.80
C THR A 467 -20.01 50.60 -13.81
N SER A 468 -18.89 51.09 -14.37
CA SER A 468 -18.89 52.13 -15.41
C SER A 468 -19.69 51.72 -16.65
N LYS A 469 -19.56 50.47 -17.12
CA LYS A 469 -20.32 49.96 -18.26
C LYS A 469 -21.81 49.83 -17.93
N SER A 470 -22.15 49.33 -16.75
CA SER A 470 -23.56 49.21 -16.31
C SER A 470 -24.23 50.58 -16.20
N TYR A 471 -23.55 51.56 -15.61
CA TYR A 471 -24.01 52.93 -15.46
C TYR A 471 -24.25 53.58 -16.81
N ARG A 472 -23.29 53.50 -17.74
CA ARG A 472 -23.46 54.04 -19.11
C ARG A 472 -24.62 53.40 -19.84
N LYS A 473 -24.82 52.09 -19.70
CA LYS A 473 -25.94 51.37 -20.33
C LYS A 473 -27.29 51.86 -19.80
N ARG A 474 -27.42 52.02 -18.48
CA ARG A 474 -28.64 52.51 -17.85
C ARG A 474 -28.90 53.98 -18.14
N LEU A 475 -27.87 54.80 -18.15
CA LEU A 475 -27.96 56.19 -18.58
C LEU A 475 -28.45 56.28 -20.02
N ALA A 476 -27.91 55.46 -20.93
CA ALA A 476 -28.38 55.41 -22.32
C ALA A 476 -29.85 54.96 -22.41
N GLN A 477 -30.28 54.01 -21.58
CA GLN A 477 -31.67 53.58 -21.50
C GLN A 477 -32.59 54.69 -20.97
N ALA A 478 -32.21 55.39 -19.89
CA ALA A 478 -32.97 56.49 -19.32
C ALA A 478 -33.07 57.69 -20.27
N VAL A 479 -32.03 57.94 -21.07
CA VAL A 479 -32.05 58.96 -22.14
C VAL A 479 -32.98 58.52 -23.27
N SER A 480 -32.85 57.27 -23.75
CA SER A 480 -33.64 56.77 -24.87
C SER A 480 -35.13 56.57 -24.53
N GLY A 481 -35.43 56.26 -23.27
CA GLY A 481 -36.79 56.13 -22.75
C GLY A 481 -37.47 57.46 -22.44
N GLY A 482 -36.75 58.57 -22.51
CA GLY A 482 -37.28 59.91 -22.19
C GLY A 482 -37.40 60.20 -20.69
N ASP A 483 -37.15 59.22 -19.82
CA ASP A 483 -37.21 59.35 -18.36
C ASP A 483 -36.32 60.49 -17.84
N LEU A 484 -35.14 60.68 -18.46
CA LEU A 484 -34.22 61.75 -18.05
C LEU A 484 -34.68 63.16 -18.48
N GLU A 485 -35.44 63.26 -19.58
CA GLU A 485 -35.98 64.53 -20.07
C GLU A 485 -37.30 64.91 -19.39
N ALA A 486 -38.12 63.91 -19.06
CA ALA A 486 -39.40 64.05 -18.37
C ALA A 486 -39.26 64.30 -16.85
N ALA A 487 -38.06 64.23 -16.30
CA ALA A 487 -37.83 64.35 -14.87
C ALA A 487 -37.69 65.79 -14.39
N ASP A 488 -38.41 66.12 -13.30
CA ASP A 488 -38.33 67.40 -12.61
C ASP A 488 -36.92 67.74 -12.12
N SER A 489 -36.11 66.71 -11.81
CA SER A 489 -34.72 66.87 -11.39
C SER A 489 -33.82 65.77 -11.95
N LYS A 490 -32.99 66.15 -12.93
CA LYS A 490 -31.98 65.27 -13.53
C LYS A 490 -31.02 64.67 -12.50
N ALA A 491 -30.67 65.44 -11.47
CA ALA A 491 -29.78 64.99 -10.39
C ALA A 491 -30.35 63.80 -9.60
N THR A 492 -31.67 63.79 -9.35
CA THR A 492 -32.32 62.68 -8.62
C THR A 492 -32.36 61.38 -9.42
N ILE A 493 -32.44 61.47 -10.74
CA ILE A 493 -32.33 60.28 -11.61
C ILE A 493 -30.89 59.79 -11.65
N LEU A 494 -29.91 60.68 -11.82
CA LEU A 494 -28.50 60.30 -11.85
C LEU A 494 -28.01 59.65 -10.54
N GLN A 495 -28.59 60.03 -9.39
CA GLN A 495 -28.30 59.40 -8.10
C GLN A 495 -28.93 58.00 -7.93
N LYS A 496 -29.97 57.67 -8.70
CA LYS A 496 -30.66 56.37 -8.65
C LYS A 496 -30.10 55.35 -9.64
N LEU A 497 -29.33 55.79 -10.63
CA LEU A 497 -28.67 54.98 -11.66
C LEU A 497 -27.38 54.35 -11.13
#